data_AF-A0A6C0BVY7-F1
#
_entry.id   AF-A0A6C0BVY7-F1
#
_cell.length_a   1.000
_cell.length_b   1.000
_cell.length_c   1.000
_cell.angle_alpha   90.00
_cell.angle_beta   90.00
_cell.angle_gamma   90.00
#
_symmetry.space_group_name_H-M   'P 1'
#
loop_
_entity.id
_entity.type
_entity.pdbx_description
1 polymer ?
#
loop_
_entity_poly.entity_id
_entity_poly.type
_entity_poly.pdbx_seq_one_letter_code
_entity_poly.pdbx_strand_id
1 'polypeptide(L)'
;MNTKSKIKSLVLGQRYLFFEKAPYHENEISFRANFLNYYERSNTLIVNTSETEASPMTQISIPFDWITKIQTLEDILRREKVGGVVLPSEILLEIDGYI
;
A
#
# COMPACT_ATOMS: atom_id res chain seq x y z
N MET A 1 -0.92 -15.95 -4.50
CA MET A 1 -0.20 -15.89 -3.19
C MET A 1 -1.13 -15.28 -2.17
N ASN A 2 -1.21 -15.87 -0.97
CA ASN A 2 -2.12 -15.47 0.10
C ASN A 2 -1.74 -14.09 0.65
N THR A 3 -2.66 -13.14 0.77
CA THR A 3 -2.42 -11.72 1.16
C THR A 3 -1.69 -11.60 2.50
N LYS A 4 -1.91 -12.55 3.42
CA LYS A 4 -1.18 -12.63 4.71
C LYS A 4 0.33 -12.83 4.55
N SER A 5 0.79 -13.52 3.50
CA SER A 5 2.23 -13.67 3.22
C SER A 5 2.86 -12.39 2.69
N LYS A 6 2.07 -11.47 2.10
CA LYS A 6 2.54 -10.20 1.54
C LYS A 6 2.82 -9.15 2.62
N ILE A 7 2.18 -9.21 3.80
CA ILE A 7 2.47 -8.29 4.91
C ILE A 7 3.93 -8.36 5.34
N LYS A 8 4.49 -9.57 5.47
CA LYS A 8 5.88 -9.77 5.91
C LYS A 8 6.91 -9.18 4.94
N SER A 9 6.49 -8.88 3.70
CA SER A 9 7.33 -8.23 2.69
C SER A 9 7.06 -6.73 2.54
N LEU A 10 6.16 -6.14 3.33
CA LEU A 10 5.94 -4.69 3.30
C LEU A 10 7.08 -3.98 4.02
N VAL A 11 7.56 -2.90 3.42
CA VAL A 11 8.63 -2.05 3.94
C VAL A 11 7.99 -0.85 4.63
N LEU A 12 8.43 -0.59 5.87
CA LEU A 12 7.99 0.57 6.64
C LEU A 12 8.23 1.87 5.86
N GLY A 13 7.25 2.76 5.83
CA GLY A 13 7.30 4.04 5.13
C GLY A 13 7.03 3.96 3.62
N GLN A 14 7.15 2.78 3.00
CA GLN A 14 6.92 2.64 1.56
C GLN A 14 5.45 2.87 1.19
N ARG A 15 5.23 3.57 0.08
CA ARG A 15 3.92 3.78 -0.52
C ARG A 15 3.43 2.56 -1.31
N TYR A 16 2.18 2.19 -1.11
CA TYR A 16 1.50 1.11 -1.84
C TYR A 16 0.13 1.58 -2.35
N LEU A 17 -0.39 0.87 -3.35
CA LEU A 17 -1.81 0.91 -3.72
C LEU A 17 -2.53 -0.25 -3.03
N PHE A 18 -3.41 0.08 -2.10
CA PHE A 18 -4.24 -0.87 -1.37
C PHE A 18 -5.60 -0.99 -2.06
N PHE A 19 -6.14 -2.21 -2.06
CA PHE A 19 -7.51 -2.51 -2.47
C PHE A 19 -8.25 -3.02 -1.25
N GLU A 20 -9.40 -2.42 -0.99
CA GLU A 20 -10.20 -2.65 0.20
C GLU A 20 -11.64 -2.99 -0.19
N LYS A 21 -12.18 -4.02 0.47
CA LYS A 21 -13.58 -4.40 0.41
C LYS A 21 -14.15 -4.50 1.83
N ALA A 22 -14.47 -3.33 2.40
CA ALA A 22 -15.16 -3.27 3.69
C ALA A 22 -16.62 -3.76 3.56
N PRO A 23 -17.23 -4.27 4.65
CA PRO A 23 -18.60 -4.83 4.62
C PRO A 23 -19.69 -3.86 4.17
N TYR A 24 -19.43 -2.55 4.28
CA TYR A 24 -20.37 -1.48 3.94
C TYR A 24 -20.11 -0.86 2.56
N HIS A 25 -19.08 -1.30 1.84
CA HIS A 25 -18.85 -0.88 0.46
C HIS A 25 -19.52 -1.86 -0.51
N GLU A 26 -20.33 -1.32 -1.43
CA GLU A 26 -20.93 -2.14 -2.50
C GLU A 26 -19.86 -2.70 -3.45
N ASN A 27 -18.80 -1.92 -3.67
CA ASN A 27 -17.71 -2.23 -4.58
C ASN A 27 -16.35 -2.17 -3.86
N GLU A 28 -15.37 -2.89 -4.38
CA GLU A 28 -13.98 -2.75 -3.93
C GLU A 28 -13.48 -1.34 -4.27
N ILE A 29 -12.84 -0.69 -3.31
CA ILE A 29 -12.21 0.62 -3.47
C ILE A 29 -10.70 0.49 -3.43
N SER A 30 -10.00 1.45 -4.04
CA SER A 30 -8.53 1.50 -4.00
C SER A 30 -8.04 2.85 -3.51
N PHE A 31 -6.98 2.87 -2.71
CA PHE A 31 -6.35 4.08 -2.21
C PHE A 31 -4.83 3.92 -2.10
N ARG A 32 -4.09 5.03 -2.23
CA ARG A 32 -2.64 5.05 -2.02
C ARG A 32 -2.33 5.50 -0.59
N ALA A 33 -1.42 4.79 0.06
CA ALA A 33 -0.98 5.12 1.41
C ALA A 33 0.42 4.55 1.68
N ASN A 34 1.12 5.13 2.65
CA ASN A 34 2.40 4.63 3.14
C ASN A 34 2.14 3.60 4.25
N PHE A 35 2.82 2.46 4.20
CA PHE A 35 2.70 1.43 5.23
C PHE A 35 3.43 1.86 6.51
N LEU A 36 2.73 1.88 7.65
CA LEU A 36 3.34 2.25 8.93
C LEU A 36 3.48 1.07 9.89
N ASN A 37 2.47 0.21 9.99
CA ASN A 37 2.57 -0.95 10.88
C ASN A 37 1.49 -1.98 10.57
N TYR A 38 1.69 -3.18 11.10
CA TYR A 38 0.67 -4.22 11.17
C TYR A 38 0.65 -4.82 12.58
N TYR A 39 -0.49 -4.69 13.26
CA TYR A 39 -0.70 -5.28 14.58
C TYR A 39 -1.28 -6.68 14.43
N GLU A 40 -0.44 -7.71 14.58
CA GLU A 40 -0.85 -9.11 14.39
C GLU A 40 -2.00 -9.53 15.33
N ARG A 41 -1.97 -9.06 16.58
CA ARG A 41 -2.96 -9.42 17.61
C ARG A 41 -4.38 -8.95 17.27
N SER A 42 -4.50 -7.77 16.65
CA SER A 42 -5.79 -7.19 16.25
C SER A 42 -6.06 -7.31 14.76
N ASN A 43 -5.18 -7.97 14.01
CA ASN A 43 -5.23 -8.08 12.55
C ASN A 43 -5.48 -6.71 11.88
N THR A 44 -4.78 -5.67 12.35
CA THR A 44 -5.04 -4.28 11.94
C THR A 44 -3.83 -3.70 11.20
N LEU A 45 -4.09 -3.15 10.02
CA LEU A 45 -3.12 -2.42 9.22
C LEU A 45 -3.15 -0.93 9.60
N ILE A 46 -1.99 -0.34 9.78
CA ILE A 46 -1.82 1.09 10.02
C ILE A 46 -1.13 1.68 8.80
N VAL A 47 -1.75 2.69 8.20
CA VAL A 47 -1.22 3.38 7.04
C VAL A 47 -1.35 4.88 7.18
N ASN A 48 -0.53 5.62 6.45
CA ASN A 48 -0.61 7.07 6.32
C ASN A 48 -1.09 7.43 4.92
N THR A 49 -2.25 8.09 4.81
CA THR A 49 -2.82 8.47 3.51
C THR A 49 -2.23 9.77 2.94
N SER A 50 -1.54 10.56 3.76
CA SER A 50 -0.81 11.73 3.28
C SER A 50 0.33 11.33 2.36
N GLU A 51 0.68 12.23 1.45
CA GLU A 51 1.90 12.13 0.65
C GLU A 51 3.14 12.49 1.47
N THR A 52 2.96 13.21 2.58
CA THR A 52 4.05 13.65 3.46
C THR A 52 3.75 13.30 4.92
N GLU A 53 4.77 12.85 5.66
CA GLU A 53 4.65 12.49 7.09
C GLU A 53 4.31 13.69 8.00
N ALA A 54 4.31 14.91 7.45
CA ALA A 54 4.14 16.15 8.20
C ALA A 54 2.75 16.34 8.84
N SER A 55 1.72 15.60 8.40
CA SER A 55 0.36 15.75 8.94
C SER A 55 -0.06 14.53 9.77
N PRO A 56 -0.10 14.64 11.11
CA PRO A 56 -0.52 13.54 12.00
C PRO A 56 -2.01 13.16 11.83
N MET A 57 -2.82 13.97 11.15
CA MET A 57 -4.24 13.71 10.91
C MET A 57 -4.54 12.73 9.76
N THR A 58 -3.51 12.05 9.24
CA THR A 58 -3.63 11.20 8.04
C THR A 58 -3.32 9.73 8.29
N GLN A 59 -3.03 9.36 9.54
CA GLN A 59 -2.88 7.97 9.94
C GLN A 59 -4.25 7.32 10.12
N ILE A 60 -4.48 6.23 9.39
CA ILE A 60 -5.71 5.45 9.44
C ILE A 60 -5.41 4.01 9.85
N SER A 61 -6.40 3.40 10.54
CA SER A 61 -6.35 2.00 10.96
C SER A 61 -7.41 1.22 10.20
N ILE A 62 -7.01 0.13 9.55
CA ILE A 62 -7.88 -0.67 8.68
C ILE A 62 -7.79 -2.14 9.09
N PRO A 63 -8.91 -2.84 9.34
CA PRO A 63 -8.92 -4.28 9.49
C PRO A 63 -8.29 -4.96 8.27
N PHE A 64 -7.25 -5.76 8.47
CA PHE A 64 -6.49 -6.36 7.38
C PHE A 64 -7.34 -7.34 6.55
N ASP A 65 -8.37 -7.95 7.15
CA ASP A 65 -9.30 -8.82 6.41
C ASP A 65 -10.10 -8.07 5.34
N TRP A 66 -10.18 -6.74 5.40
CA TRP A 66 -10.79 -5.92 4.34
C TRP A 66 -9.84 -5.71 3.16
N ILE A 67 -8.54 -5.91 3.34
CA ILE A 67 -7.53 -5.72 2.30
C ILE A 67 -7.49 -6.95 1.39
N THR A 68 -7.99 -6.79 0.18
CA THR A 68 -8.04 -7.86 -0.82
C THR A 68 -6.74 -7.98 -1.60
N LYS A 69 -6.03 -6.87 -1.79
CA LYS A 69 -4.81 -6.79 -2.61
C LYS A 69 -3.96 -5.59 -2.23
N ILE A 70 -2.64 -5.74 -2.38
CA ILE A 70 -1.63 -4.69 -2.18
C ILE A 70 -0.69 -4.73 -3.38
N GLN A 71 -0.43 -3.56 -3.98
CA GLN A 71 0.49 -3.41 -5.12
C GLN A 71 1.57 -2.36 -4.83
N THR A 72 2.79 -2.68 -5.22
CA THR A 72 3.88 -1.71 -5.36
C THR A 72 3.72 -0.90 -6.65
N LEU A 73 4.48 0.18 -6.79
CA LEU A 73 4.59 0.87 -8.07
C LEU A 73 5.09 -0.06 -9.18
N GLU A 74 6.04 -0.94 -8.88
CA GLU A 74 6.53 -1.96 -9.82
C GLU A 74 5.42 -2.93 -10.28
N ASP A 75 4.57 -3.40 -9.36
CA ASP A 75 3.42 -4.25 -9.68
C ASP A 75 2.43 -3.56 -10.63
N ILE A 76 2.33 -2.22 -10.55
CA ILE A 76 1.48 -1.40 -11.43
C ILE A 76 2.12 -1.28 -12.81
N LEU A 77 3.41 -0.89 -12.88
CA LEU A 77 4.14 -0.67 -14.13
C LEU A 77 4.29 -1.95 -14.96
N ARG A 78 4.49 -3.11 -14.32
CA ARG A 78 4.59 -4.41 -15.01
C ARG A 78 3.29 -4.82 -15.71
N ARG A 79 2.13 -4.28 -15.33
CA ARG A 79 0.83 -4.61 -15.95
C ARG A 79 0.54 -3.80 -17.20
N GLU A 80 1.09 -2.60 -17.33
CA GLU A 80 0.97 -1.80 -18.55
C GLU A 80 1.92 -2.37 -19.60
N LYS A 81 1.40 -3.30 -20.42
CA LYS A 81 2.10 -3.95 -21.56
C LYS A 81 2.49 -2.99 -22.69
N VAL A 82 2.73 -1.71 -22.42
CA VAL A 82 3.09 -0.70 -23.43
C VAL A 82 4.43 -0.10 -23.02
N GLY A 83 5.51 -0.73 -23.49
CA GLY A 83 6.87 -0.25 -23.32
C GLY A 83 7.42 -0.57 -21.93
N GLY A 84 8.44 -1.44 -21.88
CA GLY A 84 9.17 -1.74 -20.66
C GLY A 84 9.85 -0.49 -20.12
N VAL A 85 9.13 0.32 -19.35
CA VAL A 85 9.72 1.38 -18.55
C VAL A 85 10.43 0.68 -17.41
N VAL A 86 11.70 0.36 -17.64
CA VAL A 86 12.62 -0.04 -16.57
C VAL A 86 12.95 1.23 -15.81
N LEU A 87 12.13 1.57 -14.82
CA LEU A 87 12.49 2.60 -13.86
C LEU A 87 13.55 2.01 -12.91
N PRO A 88 14.74 2.62 -12.81
CA PRO A 88 15.69 2.28 -11.77
C PRO A 88 15.00 2.29 -10.40
N SER A 89 15.35 1.35 -9.54
CA SER A 89 14.76 1.23 -8.20
C SER A 89 14.87 2.52 -7.38
N GLU A 90 15.91 3.31 -7.61
CA GLU A 90 16.13 4.63 -7.00
C GLU A 90 15.03 5.63 -7.35
N ILE A 91 14.58 5.67 -8.61
CA ILE A 91 13.48 6.54 -9.04
C ILE A 91 12.14 6.04 -8.49
N LEU A 92 11.96 4.72 -8.38
CA LEU A 92 10.77 4.15 -7.75
C LEU A 92 10.69 4.50 -6.26
N LEU A 93 11.84 4.49 -5.56
CA LEU A 93 11.94 4.92 -4.16
C LEU A 93 11.65 6.42 -3.99
N GLU A 94 12.15 7.26 -4.90
CA GLU A 94 11.86 8.70 -4.92
C GLU A 94 10.36 8.97 -5.12
N ILE A 95 9.70 8.24 -6.03
CA ILE A 95 8.26 8.39 -6.31
C ILE A 95 7.39 7.82 -5.19
N ASP A 96 7.79 6.72 -4.56
CA ASP A 96 7.09 6.12 -3.43
C ASP A 96 7.38 6.83 -2.09
N GLY A 97 8.12 7.95 -2.11
CA GLY A 97 8.21 8.88 -0.98
C GLY A 97 9.34 8.61 0.02
N TYR A 98 10.47 8.05 -0.43
CA TYR A 98 11.67 8.03 0.41
C TYR A 98 12.39 9.40 0.33
N ILE A 99 12.10 10.28 1.30
CA ILE A 99 13.02 11.31 1.81
C ILE A 99 13.01 11.21 3.33
#